data_AF-A0A952V8T8-F1
#
_entry.id   AF-A0A952V8T8-F1
#
_cell.length_a   1.000
_cell.length_b   1.000
_cell.length_c   1.000
_cell.angle_alpha   90.00
_cell.angle_beta   90.00
_cell.angle_gamma   90.00
#
_symmetry.space_group_name_H-M   'P 1'
#
loop_
_entity.id
_entity.type
_entity.pdbx_description
1 polymer ?
#
loop_
_entity_poly.entity_id
_entity_poly.type
_entity_poly.pdbx_seq_one_letter_code
_entity_poly.pdbx_strand_id
1 'polypeptide(L)'
;MQSETFDRTTKLTALDMLSDDYEAYDDTVEQLLARWDAGNSIWSISMGSLGPSYEQAIQVMAVEFARALSKSTGHQIDDMKAEITRVNRICDEVLKGIDNEIGGATGAMFGAARTLAWNWCYNGGPKSTVEMFPEDRHIQVSKSWPQLSLADETYRVLQEGGKS
;
A
#
# COMPACT_ATOMS: atom_id res chain seq x y z
N MET A 1 50.24 -17.46 -28.70
CA MET A 1 49.01 -16.74 -29.05
C MET A 1 48.31 -16.46 -27.72
N GLN A 2 48.50 -15.25 -27.19
CA GLN A 2 48.17 -14.90 -25.81
C GLN A 2 46.67 -14.63 -25.66
N SER A 3 46.08 -15.14 -24.58
CA SER A 3 44.71 -14.88 -24.16
C SER A 3 44.62 -13.51 -23.50
N GLU A 4 43.72 -12.66 -23.97
CA GLU A 4 43.39 -11.41 -23.30
C GLU A 4 42.49 -11.70 -22.08
N THR A 5 43.04 -11.46 -20.89
CA THR A 5 42.31 -11.45 -19.62
C THR A 5 41.57 -10.13 -19.52
N PHE A 6 40.24 -10.16 -19.60
CA PHE A 6 39.37 -8.99 -19.47
C PHE A 6 39.24 -8.62 -17.98
N ASP A 7 39.95 -7.57 -17.57
CA ASP A 7 39.88 -6.99 -16.23
C ASP A 7 38.50 -6.32 -16.04
N ARG A 8 37.65 -6.91 -15.18
CA ARG A 8 36.33 -6.40 -14.80
C ARG A 8 36.38 -5.52 -13.56
N THR A 9 37.35 -4.63 -13.46
CA THR A 9 37.30 -3.56 -12.45
C THR A 9 36.42 -2.41 -12.95
N THR A 10 35.11 -2.66 -13.03
CA THR A 10 34.12 -1.62 -13.31
C THR A 10 34.02 -0.73 -12.07
N LYS A 11 34.32 0.56 -12.24
CA LYS A 11 34.05 1.60 -11.25
C LYS A 11 32.55 1.65 -10.96
N LEU A 12 32.11 1.02 -9.87
CA LEU A 12 30.80 1.25 -9.27
C LEU A 12 30.70 2.72 -8.89
N THR A 13 29.76 3.44 -9.49
CA THR A 13 29.54 4.84 -9.16
C THR A 13 28.71 4.92 -7.87
N ALA A 14 28.84 6.01 -7.11
CA ALA A 14 28.00 6.24 -5.94
C ALA A 14 26.49 6.30 -6.28
N LEU A 15 26.15 6.46 -7.57
CA LEU A 15 24.78 6.39 -8.09
C LEU A 15 24.25 4.94 -8.15
N ASP A 16 25.11 3.97 -8.54
CA ASP A 16 24.75 2.54 -8.56
C ASP A 16 24.62 1.96 -7.15
N MET A 17 25.28 2.58 -6.15
CA MET A 17 25.12 2.20 -4.74
C MET A 17 23.90 2.86 -4.07
N LEU A 18 23.23 3.79 -4.76
CA LEU A 18 22.02 4.47 -4.30
C LEU A 18 20.75 3.97 -5.03
N SER A 19 20.88 3.07 -6.01
CA SER A 19 19.75 2.57 -6.80
C SER A 19 19.00 1.41 -6.15
N ASP A 20 19.60 0.70 -5.19
CA ASP A 20 19.03 -0.55 -4.67
C ASP A 20 18.01 -0.34 -3.52
N ASP A 21 17.97 0.85 -2.90
CA ASP A 21 17.15 1.10 -1.71
C ASP A 21 15.75 1.67 -2.00
N TYR A 22 15.41 2.00 -3.26
CA TYR A 22 14.19 2.77 -3.58
C TYR A 22 13.01 1.98 -4.18
N GLU A 23 13.18 0.70 -4.52
CA GLU A 23 12.14 -0.10 -5.20
C GLU A 23 11.78 -1.43 -4.52
N ALA A 24 12.35 -1.76 -3.37
CA ALA A 24 12.02 -3.02 -2.71
C ALA A 24 10.58 -3.03 -2.13
N TYR A 25 9.75 -3.94 -2.66
CA TYR A 25 8.47 -4.31 -2.06
C TYR A 25 8.69 -4.82 -0.63
N ASP A 26 7.76 -4.50 0.26
CA ASP A 26 7.79 -5.00 1.64
C ASP A 26 7.51 -6.51 1.66
N ASP A 27 8.41 -7.32 2.22
CA ASP A 27 8.26 -8.78 2.24
C ASP A 27 7.19 -9.21 3.26
N THR A 28 7.09 -8.51 4.40
CA THR A 28 6.13 -8.84 5.47
C THR A 28 5.19 -7.68 5.79
N VAL A 29 4.04 -8.01 6.38
CA VAL A 29 3.06 -6.98 6.81
C VAL A 29 3.65 -6.06 7.88
N GLU A 30 4.55 -6.56 8.73
CA GLU A 30 5.23 -5.75 9.75
C GLU A 30 6.14 -4.69 9.13
N GLN A 31 6.85 -5.03 8.05
CA GLN A 31 7.69 -4.07 7.31
C GLN A 31 6.82 -2.99 6.65
N LEU A 32 5.74 -3.41 5.98
CA LEU A 32 4.78 -2.48 5.37
C LEU A 32 4.19 -1.53 6.41
N LEU A 33 3.74 -2.04 7.56
CA LEU A 33 3.18 -1.22 8.64
C LEU A 33 4.22 -0.27 9.22
N ALA A 34 5.45 -0.73 9.45
CA ALA A 34 6.53 0.13 9.94
C ALA A 34 6.86 1.26 8.95
N ARG A 35 6.87 0.96 7.64
CA ARG A 35 7.08 1.92 6.57
C ARG A 35 5.94 2.95 6.53
N TRP A 36 4.69 2.50 6.59
CA TRP A 36 3.51 3.35 6.65
C TRP A 36 3.51 4.26 7.89
N ASP A 37 3.86 3.73 9.06
CA ASP A 37 3.91 4.47 10.32
C ASP A 37 5.03 5.49 10.36
N ALA A 38 6.13 5.25 9.64
CA ALA A 38 7.19 6.22 9.41
C ALA A 38 6.79 7.35 8.44
N GLY A 39 5.57 7.29 7.87
CA GLY A 39 5.07 8.27 6.89
C GLY A 39 5.61 8.05 5.47
N ASN A 40 6.28 6.93 5.21
CA ASN A 40 6.78 6.60 3.89
C ASN A 40 5.66 6.00 3.03
N SER A 41 5.79 6.13 1.72
CA SER A 41 4.93 5.44 0.77
C SER A 41 5.15 3.93 0.83
N ILE A 42 4.09 3.15 0.59
CA ILE A 42 4.13 1.70 0.42
C ILE A 42 3.73 1.35 -1.01
N TRP A 43 4.22 0.21 -1.51
CA TRP A 43 3.76 -0.35 -2.76
C TRP A 43 2.48 -1.17 -2.55
N SER A 44 1.54 -1.03 -3.47
CA SER A 44 0.29 -1.77 -3.50
C SER A 44 -0.19 -1.95 -4.94
N ILE A 45 -1.41 -2.46 -5.10
CA ILE A 45 -2.06 -2.67 -6.40
C ILE A 45 -3.26 -1.74 -6.55
N SER A 46 -3.47 -1.23 -7.77
CA SER A 46 -4.72 -0.55 -8.13
C SER A 46 -5.88 -1.56 -8.14
N MET A 47 -7.04 -1.16 -7.62
CA MET A 47 -8.25 -1.97 -7.48
C MET A 47 -9.31 -1.71 -8.56
N GLY A 48 -9.00 -0.88 -9.58
CA GLY A 48 -9.86 -0.73 -10.76
C GLY A 48 -10.23 0.69 -11.15
N SER A 49 -9.32 1.66 -10.94
CA SER A 49 -9.42 3.01 -11.51
C SER A 49 -10.71 3.78 -11.16
N LEU A 50 -11.28 3.54 -9.97
CA LEU A 50 -12.49 4.23 -9.47
C LEU A 50 -12.24 5.71 -9.08
N GLY A 51 -11.04 6.22 -9.37
CA GLY A 51 -10.56 7.56 -9.06
C GLY A 51 -9.50 7.54 -7.95
N PRO A 52 -8.52 8.46 -7.97
CA PRO A 52 -7.41 8.47 -7.02
C PRO A 52 -7.84 8.48 -5.55
N SER A 53 -8.88 9.26 -5.21
CA SER A 53 -9.37 9.36 -3.82
C SER A 53 -10.11 8.11 -3.34
N TYR A 54 -10.80 7.41 -4.25
CA TYR A 54 -11.49 6.17 -3.91
C TYR A 54 -10.48 5.05 -3.67
N GLU A 55 -9.49 4.95 -4.55
CA GLU A 55 -8.37 4.00 -4.41
C GLU A 55 -7.64 4.25 -3.08
N GLN A 56 -7.27 5.49 -2.80
CA GLN A 56 -6.62 5.86 -1.55
C GLN A 56 -7.43 5.45 -0.32
N ALA A 57 -8.75 5.64 -0.33
CA ALA A 57 -9.62 5.24 0.79
C ALA A 57 -9.60 3.72 1.03
N ILE A 58 -9.60 2.90 -0.03
CA ILE A 58 -9.44 1.45 0.08
C ILE A 58 -8.09 1.12 0.72
N GLN A 59 -7.02 1.75 0.26
CA GLN A 59 -5.66 1.43 0.68
C GLN A 59 -5.42 1.80 2.16
N VAL A 60 -5.89 2.97 2.59
CA VAL A 60 -5.85 3.38 4.01
C VAL A 60 -6.64 2.39 4.88
N MET A 61 -7.83 1.99 4.44
CA MET A 61 -8.63 1.01 5.16
C MET A 61 -7.96 -0.37 5.22
N ALA A 62 -7.32 -0.80 4.12
CA ALA A 62 -6.58 -2.05 4.06
C ALA A 62 -5.41 -2.06 5.05
N VAL A 63 -4.69 -0.94 5.19
CA VAL A 63 -3.61 -0.81 6.18
C VAL A 63 -4.14 -0.96 7.61
N GLU A 64 -5.27 -0.33 7.94
CA GLU A 64 -5.85 -0.45 9.29
C GLU A 64 -6.39 -1.87 9.58
N PHE A 65 -6.97 -2.54 8.57
CA PHE A 65 -7.32 -3.95 8.70
C PHE A 65 -6.08 -4.82 8.89
N ALA A 66 -5.03 -4.61 8.11
CA ALA A 66 -3.77 -5.34 8.23
C ALA A 66 -3.14 -5.13 9.62
N ARG A 67 -3.20 -3.92 10.18
CA ARG A 67 -2.75 -3.62 11.55
C ARG A 67 -3.54 -4.40 12.61
N ALA A 68 -4.84 -4.55 12.44
CA ALA A 68 -5.65 -5.33 13.37
C ALA A 68 -5.39 -6.84 13.23
N LEU A 69 -5.21 -7.31 12.00
CA LEU A 69 -4.95 -8.71 11.69
C LEU A 69 -3.53 -9.14 12.09
N SER A 70 -2.51 -8.30 11.91
CA SER A 70 -1.11 -8.58 12.27
C SER A 70 -0.91 -8.83 13.77
N LYS A 71 -1.76 -8.27 14.62
CA LYS A 71 -1.78 -8.59 16.07
C LYS A 71 -2.18 -10.03 16.36
N SER A 72 -2.71 -10.73 15.36
CA SER A 72 -3.18 -12.11 15.45
C SER A 72 -2.51 -13.05 14.45
N THR A 73 -1.49 -12.60 13.71
CA THR A 73 -0.72 -13.47 12.79
C THR A 73 0.14 -14.47 13.57
N GLY A 74 0.55 -15.54 12.90
CA GLY A 74 1.41 -16.58 13.50
C GLY A 74 0.67 -17.76 14.14
N HIS A 75 -0.65 -17.82 14.03
CA HIS A 75 -1.41 -19.03 14.37
C HIS A 75 -1.62 -19.91 13.13
N GLN A 76 -1.71 -21.21 13.35
CA GLN A 76 -2.03 -22.16 12.30
C GLN A 76 -3.52 -22.05 11.95
N ILE A 77 -3.84 -21.94 10.66
CA ILE A 77 -5.22 -21.91 10.18
C ILE A 77 -5.70 -23.35 10.00
N ASP A 78 -6.39 -23.88 11.02
CA ASP A 78 -6.92 -25.24 11.00
C ASP A 78 -8.30 -25.35 10.33
N ASP A 79 -9.09 -24.27 10.40
CA ASP A 79 -10.41 -24.16 9.76
C ASP A 79 -10.56 -22.82 9.05
N MET A 80 -10.53 -22.86 7.72
CA MET A 80 -10.65 -21.69 6.86
C MET A 80 -11.99 -20.94 7.04
N LYS A 81 -13.10 -21.64 7.32
CA LYS A 81 -14.41 -20.98 7.51
C LYS A 81 -14.46 -20.23 8.83
N ALA A 82 -13.95 -20.84 9.90
CA ALA A 82 -13.82 -20.18 11.19
C ALA A 82 -12.90 -18.95 11.07
N GLU A 83 -11.81 -19.08 10.31
CA GLU A 83 -10.85 -18.01 10.13
C GLU A 83 -11.40 -16.83 9.32
N ILE A 84 -12.11 -17.09 8.22
CA ILE A 84 -12.83 -16.05 7.47
C ILE A 84 -13.83 -15.32 8.38
N THR A 85 -14.53 -16.06 9.24
CA THR A 85 -15.49 -15.48 10.19
C THR A 85 -14.80 -14.57 11.22
N ARG A 86 -13.64 -15.01 11.72
CA ARG A 86 -12.80 -14.25 12.65
C ARG A 86 -12.30 -12.96 11.99
N VAL A 87 -11.75 -13.05 10.79
CA VAL A 87 -11.24 -11.91 10.01
C VAL A 87 -12.36 -10.91 9.74
N ASN A 88 -13.54 -11.38 9.33
CA ASN A 88 -14.70 -10.52 9.10
C ASN A 88 -15.06 -9.73 10.36
N ARG A 89 -15.14 -10.40 11.52
CA ARG A 89 -15.45 -9.74 12.79
C ARG A 89 -14.41 -8.65 13.14
N ILE A 90 -13.12 -8.95 12.97
CA ILE A 90 -12.05 -7.98 13.25
C ILE A 90 -12.16 -6.77 12.32
N CYS A 91 -12.36 -7.00 11.02
CA CYS A 91 -12.49 -5.91 10.05
C CYS A 91 -13.76 -5.08 10.29
N ASP A 92 -14.87 -5.70 10.68
CA ASP A 92 -16.11 -5.00 11.04
C ASP A 92 -15.92 -4.11 12.28
N GLU A 93 -15.17 -4.58 13.29
CA GLU A 93 -14.84 -3.79 14.49
C GLU A 93 -13.96 -2.58 14.15
N VAL A 94 -12.94 -2.76 13.31
CA VAL A 94 -12.11 -1.65 12.81
C VAL A 94 -12.93 -0.68 11.99
N LEU A 95 -13.80 -1.18 11.10
CA LEU A 95 -14.65 -0.35 10.26
C LEU A 95 -15.57 0.53 11.10
N LYS A 96 -16.20 0.00 12.15
CA LYS A 96 -17.03 0.81 13.06
C LYS A 96 -16.25 1.97 13.68
N GLY A 97 -14.97 1.77 14.00
CA GLY A 97 -14.08 2.83 14.47
C GLY A 97 -13.86 3.91 13.42
N ILE A 98 -13.53 3.50 12.20
CA ILE A 98 -13.29 4.39 11.06
C ILE A 98 -14.55 5.15 10.64
N ASP A 99 -15.69 4.46 10.53
CA ASP A 99 -16.94 5.00 10.00
C ASP A 99 -17.48 6.16 10.86
N ASN A 100 -17.26 6.08 12.18
CA ASN A 100 -17.56 7.16 13.12
C ASN A 100 -16.76 8.44 12.85
N GLU A 101 -15.64 8.36 12.12
CA GLU A 101 -14.74 9.48 11.83
C GLU A 101 -14.89 10.03 10.39
N ILE A 102 -15.18 9.17 9.40
CA ILE A 102 -15.07 9.55 7.97
C ILE A 102 -16.37 9.42 7.13
N GLY A 103 -17.47 8.89 7.69
CA GLY A 103 -18.79 8.99 7.06
C GLY A 103 -19.06 8.05 5.86
N GLY A 104 -18.94 6.74 6.05
CA GLY A 104 -19.58 5.74 5.19
C GLY A 104 -18.65 5.03 4.20
N ALA A 105 -17.93 4.00 4.63
CA ALA A 105 -17.31 3.07 3.67
C ALA A 105 -18.38 2.28 2.90
N THR A 106 -18.27 2.23 1.56
CA THR A 106 -19.16 1.34 0.79
C THR A 106 -18.80 -0.12 1.02
N GLY A 107 -19.77 -1.04 0.91
CA GLY A 107 -19.51 -2.48 1.03
C GLY A 107 -18.47 -3.00 0.02
N ALA A 108 -18.36 -2.37 -1.15
CA ALA A 108 -17.34 -2.68 -2.15
C ALA A 108 -15.93 -2.28 -1.68
N MET A 109 -15.77 -1.07 -1.10
CA MET A 109 -14.50 -0.65 -0.49
C MET A 109 -14.08 -1.61 0.62
N PHE A 110 -15.02 -1.96 1.50
CA PHE A 110 -14.77 -2.89 2.60
C PHE A 110 -14.27 -4.24 2.10
N GLY A 111 -14.96 -4.81 1.11
CA GLY A 111 -14.57 -6.08 0.50
C GLY A 111 -13.17 -6.01 -0.12
N ALA A 112 -12.88 -4.96 -0.88
CA ALA A 112 -11.58 -4.75 -1.52
C ALA A 112 -10.45 -4.60 -0.49
N ALA A 113 -10.64 -3.74 0.51
CA ALA A 113 -9.67 -3.50 1.57
C ALA A 113 -9.38 -4.77 2.40
N ARG A 114 -10.42 -5.53 2.74
CA ARG A 114 -10.29 -6.79 3.48
C ARG A 114 -9.51 -7.84 2.69
N THR A 115 -9.80 -8.00 1.40
CA THR A 115 -9.07 -8.95 0.55
C THR A 115 -7.60 -8.57 0.44
N LEU A 116 -7.31 -7.27 0.30
CA LEU A 116 -5.93 -6.78 0.24
C LEU A 116 -5.19 -7.06 1.56
N ALA A 117 -5.79 -6.70 2.69
CA ALA A 117 -5.24 -6.97 4.02
C ALA A 117 -5.03 -8.46 4.30
N TRP A 118 -5.97 -9.32 3.85
CA TRP A 118 -5.83 -10.77 3.94
C TRP A 118 -4.59 -11.25 3.20
N ASN A 119 -4.37 -10.79 1.98
CA ASN A 119 -3.21 -11.22 1.20
C ASN A 119 -1.89 -10.80 1.84
N TRP A 120 -1.83 -9.57 2.37
CA TRP A 120 -0.67 -9.07 3.11
C TRP A 120 -0.37 -9.87 4.38
N CYS A 121 -1.40 -10.31 5.11
CA CYS A 121 -1.21 -11.00 6.39
C CYS A 121 -1.03 -12.53 6.26
N TYR A 122 -1.68 -13.15 5.27
CA TYR A 122 -1.83 -14.61 5.23
C TYR A 122 -1.43 -15.26 3.90
N ASN A 123 -1.28 -14.49 2.81
CA ASN A 123 -1.03 -15.04 1.47
C ASN A 123 0.33 -14.59 0.89
N GLY A 124 1.40 -14.87 1.62
CA GLY A 124 2.78 -14.65 1.15
C GLY A 124 3.29 -13.21 1.30
N GLY A 125 2.52 -12.31 1.91
CA GLY A 125 2.97 -10.96 2.25
C GLY A 125 2.71 -9.90 1.18
N PRO A 126 3.07 -8.64 1.45
CA PRO A 126 2.83 -7.52 0.54
C PRO A 126 3.53 -7.66 -0.81
N LYS A 127 4.79 -8.08 -0.82
CA LYS A 127 5.55 -8.37 -2.05
C LYS A 127 4.85 -9.36 -2.96
N SER A 128 4.51 -10.55 -2.44
CA SER A 128 3.73 -11.56 -3.17
C SER A 128 2.43 -10.98 -3.70
N THR A 129 1.77 -10.13 -2.91
CA THR A 129 0.51 -9.48 -3.31
C THR A 129 0.67 -8.56 -4.52
N VAL A 130 1.74 -7.77 -4.58
CA VAL A 130 2.03 -6.87 -5.70
C VAL A 130 2.47 -7.68 -6.94
N GLU A 131 3.36 -8.65 -6.76
CA GLU A 131 3.90 -9.50 -7.84
C GLU A 131 2.85 -10.40 -8.51
N MET A 132 1.70 -10.65 -7.86
CA MET A 132 0.56 -11.36 -8.48
C MET A 132 -0.10 -10.59 -9.63
N PHE A 133 0.18 -9.29 -9.78
CA PHE A 133 -0.44 -8.42 -10.76
C PHE A 133 0.59 -7.82 -11.73
N PRO A 134 0.20 -7.50 -12.98
CA PRO A 134 1.09 -6.86 -13.94
C PRO A 134 1.56 -5.49 -13.44
N GLU A 135 2.74 -5.06 -13.88
CA GLU A 135 3.42 -3.83 -13.42
C GLU A 135 2.57 -2.55 -13.57
N ASP A 136 1.70 -2.50 -14.57
CA ASP A 136 0.78 -1.37 -14.80
C ASP A 136 -0.30 -1.22 -13.72
N ARG A 137 -0.45 -2.21 -12.84
CA ARG A 137 -1.31 -2.17 -11.66
C ARG A 137 -0.57 -1.75 -10.41
N HIS A 138 0.76 -1.65 -10.42
CA HIS A 138 1.54 -1.29 -9.25
C HIS A 138 1.38 0.20 -8.97
N ILE A 139 1.05 0.53 -7.72
CA ILE A 139 0.84 1.90 -7.28
C ILE A 139 1.61 2.16 -5.99
N GLN A 140 2.02 3.42 -5.81
CA GLN A 140 2.50 3.89 -4.52
C GLN A 140 1.35 4.56 -3.76
N VAL A 141 1.23 4.21 -2.49
CA VAL A 141 0.21 4.74 -1.58
C VAL A 141 0.93 5.38 -0.41
N SER A 142 0.51 6.58 -0.01
CA SER A 142 1.04 7.24 1.18
C SER A 142 -0.09 7.80 2.03
N LYS A 143 0.13 7.84 3.35
CA LYS A 143 -0.79 8.44 4.32
C LYS A 143 -1.08 9.92 4.04
N SER A 144 -0.19 10.62 3.33
CA SER A 144 -0.28 12.05 3.02
C SER A 144 -0.73 12.38 1.59
N TRP A 145 -1.20 11.41 0.79
CA TRP A 145 -1.45 11.59 -0.65
C TRP A 145 -2.94 11.61 -1.06
N PRO A 146 -3.38 12.54 -1.93
CA PRO A 146 -2.96 13.93 -2.00
C PRO A 146 -3.85 14.75 -1.06
N GLN A 147 -3.27 15.37 -0.02
CA GLN A 147 -3.85 16.62 0.46
C GLN A 147 -3.63 17.64 -0.67
N LEU A 148 -4.70 18.30 -1.13
CA LEU A 148 -4.54 19.60 -1.79
C LEU A 148 -3.63 20.41 -0.88
N SER A 149 -2.41 20.71 -1.33
CA SER A 149 -1.62 21.67 -0.60
C SER A 149 -2.42 22.97 -0.59
N LEU A 150 -2.46 23.71 0.52
CA LEU A 150 -3.03 25.07 0.51
C LEU A 150 -2.38 25.95 -0.59
N ALA A 151 -1.18 25.57 -1.06
CA ALA A 151 -0.53 26.18 -2.21
C ALA A 151 -1.24 25.91 -3.55
N ASP A 152 -1.86 24.74 -3.75
CA ASP A 152 -2.64 24.43 -4.96
C ASP A 152 -4.00 25.14 -4.99
N GLU A 153 -4.61 25.35 -3.82
CA GLU A 153 -5.86 26.12 -3.72
C GLU A 153 -5.62 27.61 -4.05
N THR A 154 -4.44 28.13 -3.69
CA THR A 154 -4.00 29.48 -4.07
C THR A 154 -3.80 29.61 -5.59
N TYR A 155 -3.25 28.58 -6.25
CA TYR A 155 -3.08 28.55 -7.71
C TYR A 155 -4.42 28.53 -8.47
N ARG A 156 -5.43 27.85 -7.93
CA ARG A 156 -6.77 27.76 -8.54
C ARG A 156 -7.53 29.08 -8.46
N VAL A 157 -7.47 29.76 -7.31
CA VAL A 157 -8.08 31.10 -7.12
C VAL A 157 -7.42 32.15 -8.03
N LEU A 158 -6.10 32.04 -8.26
CA LEU A 158 -5.38 32.96 -9.15
C LEU A 158 -5.67 32.74 -10.65
N GLN A 159 -6.04 31.52 -11.06
CA GLN A 159 -6.44 31.22 -12.45
C GLN A 159 -7.88 31.63 -12.77
N GLU A 160 -8.78 31.56 -11.78
CA GLU A 160 -10.21 31.91 -11.95
C GLU A 160 -10.50 33.39 -11.67
N GLY A 161 -9.65 34.08 -10.90
CA GLY A 161 -9.77 35.52 -10.60
C GLY A 161 -9.28 36.47 -11.70
N GLY A 162 -8.79 35.96 -12.84
CA GLY A 162 -8.24 36.74 -13.96
C GLY A 162 -9.23 37.07 -15.08
N LYS A 163 -10.53 36.81 -14.90
CA LYS A 163 -11.58 37.17 -15.87
C LYS A 163 -12.56 38.16 -15.23
N SER A 164 -12.19 39.44 -15.22
CA SER A 164 -13.13 40.56 -15.13
C SER A 164 -13.02 41.40 -16.40
#